data_AF-A0A0H3E9R6-F1
#
_entry.id   AF-A0A0H3E9R6-F1
#
_cell.length_a   1.000
_cell.length_b   1.000
_cell.length_c   1.000
_cell.angle_alpha   90.00
_cell.angle_beta   90.00
_cell.angle_gamma   90.00
#
_symmetry.space_group_name_H-M   'P 1'
#
loop_
_entity.id
_entity.type
_entity.pdbx_description
1 polymer ?
#
loop_
_entity_poly.entity_id
_entity_poly.type
_entity_poly.pdbx_seq_one_letter_code
_entity_poly.pdbx_strand_id
1 'polypeptide(L)'
;MSVTLDQGRDEPQLVFESMNSTGLDLETSDLVRNYMLMGCPMTEQNTLYVDYWLPMERVLGNLSFDAFLHDWMVVTLKKPVTKGRAMYTEFKRFAADSSMPRMERTHNLLENMLEYAGYYAAIKGIASAGSGDANVDRRLASIQTLDSTVTDPMLLYMFAAWKHERITRDGLLRMLADLESYLFRRMVCSVSSNGLNKLVPSLIAKLESAEDDPAETFAALLLTETAKATRMPTDKEFRQALLGENLYRPASRCKYLLAGLENHNHPKDPRSFDEYTVEHIMPQNAMAHAEWRDMLSDPGRFPLLVNSLGNLTLTAYNSELSDGTFEHKKNRAIGGYNSEYLSISAELHDATQWDEQAIARRGARLADLALQVWTSPTAGEQAMQTLRSRNLSQGEREQNAVDFADLCKRGILTAGDMLESRYAGVIATATVTEDRRIRLSNGEIFDSPSGAFRRARMLETGEDKQVNGWTVWKVADGGTLDELRQVSNNISLRRSFWNGLYKYAATRPDFVAVYGDPSGRKTNSDTWISFGVGSGFCHPDGALNIRDGYITVDLYFIDTFQYTKLYGMKDSVERMLSALGEATWDEPEADKKNRHLLVRHDVDFSDGMTEAYQWMTDGLLVMRSVYDLLV
;
A
#
# COMPACT_ATOMS: atom_id res chain seq x y z
N MET A 1 30.50 -25.45 -33.12
CA MET A 1 31.86 -25.07 -32.70
C MET A 1 32.04 -25.65 -31.31
N SER A 2 32.95 -26.60 -31.09
CA SER A 2 33.15 -27.16 -29.73
C SER A 2 34.11 -26.24 -28.98
N VAL A 3 33.63 -25.61 -27.91
CA VAL A 3 34.46 -24.80 -27.02
C VAL A 3 34.95 -25.71 -25.91
N THR A 4 36.26 -25.97 -25.88
CA THR A 4 36.91 -26.77 -24.84
C THR A 4 37.30 -25.82 -23.70
N LEU A 5 36.66 -25.96 -22.55
CA LEU A 5 36.92 -25.13 -21.37
C LEU A 5 38.09 -25.71 -20.56
N ASP A 6 39.06 -24.88 -20.20
CA ASP A 6 40.22 -25.30 -19.40
C ASP A 6 39.90 -25.18 -17.90
N GLN A 7 39.89 -26.32 -17.17
CA GLN A 7 39.51 -26.35 -15.76
C GLN A 7 40.48 -25.49 -14.91
N GLY A 8 39.96 -24.35 -14.42
CA GLY A 8 40.69 -23.45 -13.52
C GLY A 8 41.14 -22.12 -14.14
N ARG A 9 40.96 -21.91 -15.45
CA ARG A 9 41.25 -20.62 -16.13
C ARG A 9 40.01 -19.92 -16.67
N ASP A 10 39.07 -20.68 -17.22
CA ASP A 10 37.82 -20.14 -17.75
C ASP A 10 36.70 -20.38 -16.74
N GLU A 11 35.89 -19.35 -16.44
CA GLU A 11 34.63 -19.57 -15.73
C GLU A 11 33.58 -20.08 -16.73
N PRO A 12 33.16 -21.36 -16.67
CA PRO A 12 32.22 -21.96 -17.62
C PRO A 12 30.93 -21.15 -17.75
N GLN A 13 30.52 -20.54 -16.65
CA GLN A 13 29.36 -19.67 -16.55
C GLN A 13 29.50 -18.40 -17.40
N LEU A 14 30.65 -17.71 -17.37
CA LEU A 14 30.89 -16.49 -18.16
C LEU A 14 30.97 -16.79 -19.66
N VAL A 15 31.54 -17.94 -20.03
CA VAL A 15 31.59 -18.39 -21.44
C VAL A 15 30.18 -18.73 -21.95
N PHE A 16 29.36 -19.40 -21.13
CA PHE A 16 27.97 -19.69 -21.47
C PHE A 16 27.12 -18.42 -21.59
N GLU A 17 27.25 -17.46 -20.67
CA GLU A 17 26.56 -16.16 -20.74
C GLU A 17 26.98 -15.35 -21.98
N SER A 18 28.29 -15.35 -22.31
CA SER A 18 28.83 -14.74 -23.53
C SER A 18 28.24 -15.35 -24.81
N MET A 19 28.10 -16.67 -24.86
CA MET A 19 27.50 -17.37 -26.01
C MET A 19 26.00 -17.09 -26.16
N ASN A 20 25.25 -16.94 -25.06
CA ASN A 20 23.83 -16.59 -25.14
C ASN A 20 23.60 -15.13 -25.52
N SER A 21 24.53 -14.23 -25.18
CA SER A 21 24.43 -12.82 -25.58
C SER A 21 24.47 -12.61 -27.10
N THR A 22 24.87 -13.64 -27.87
CA THR A 22 25.00 -13.61 -29.34
C THR A 22 24.00 -14.53 -30.08
N GLY A 23 23.04 -15.17 -29.40
CA GLY A 23 22.12 -16.18 -29.97
C GLY A 23 20.63 -16.05 -29.54
N LEU A 24 19.84 -17.13 -29.67
CA LEU A 24 18.42 -17.20 -29.26
C LEU A 24 18.30 -16.99 -27.74
N ASP A 25 17.41 -16.10 -27.30
CA ASP A 25 17.25 -15.77 -25.86
C ASP A 25 16.77 -17.01 -25.08
N LEU A 26 17.59 -17.51 -24.15
CA LEU A 26 17.19 -18.52 -23.17
C LEU A 26 16.13 -17.95 -22.22
N GLU A 27 15.29 -18.83 -21.66
CA GLU A 27 14.40 -18.47 -20.56
C GLU A 27 15.21 -18.07 -19.31
N THR A 28 14.61 -17.29 -18.41
CA THR A 28 15.31 -16.83 -17.21
C THR A 28 15.62 -17.98 -16.27
N SER A 29 14.72 -18.95 -16.19
CA SER A 29 14.86 -20.20 -15.46
C SER A 29 16.07 -21.02 -15.93
N ASP A 30 16.32 -21.10 -17.23
CA ASP A 30 17.52 -21.75 -17.78
C ASP A 30 18.80 -21.04 -17.33
N LEU A 31 18.82 -19.70 -17.35
CA LEU A 31 19.95 -18.91 -16.84
C LEU A 31 20.19 -19.16 -15.36
N VAL A 32 19.12 -19.19 -14.55
CA VAL A 32 19.20 -19.49 -13.12
C VAL A 32 19.67 -20.91 -12.85
N ARG A 33 19.17 -21.92 -13.57
CA ARG A 33 19.67 -23.31 -13.49
C ARG A 33 21.17 -23.36 -13.71
N ASN A 34 21.62 -22.74 -14.80
CA ASN A 34 23.02 -22.75 -15.19
C ASN A 34 23.90 -22.03 -14.17
N TYR A 35 23.45 -20.88 -13.65
CA TYR A 35 24.14 -20.16 -12.57
C TYR A 35 24.35 -21.04 -11.33
N MET A 36 23.30 -21.75 -10.91
CA MET A 36 23.34 -22.57 -9.71
C MET A 36 24.21 -23.81 -9.92
N LEU A 37 24.08 -24.51 -11.05
CA LEU A 37 24.77 -25.77 -11.30
C LEU A 37 26.21 -25.59 -11.76
N MET A 38 26.51 -24.72 -12.74
CA MET A 38 27.86 -24.60 -13.31
C MET A 38 28.91 -24.07 -12.32
N GLY A 39 28.47 -23.49 -11.20
CA GLY A 39 29.32 -23.06 -10.09
C GLY A 39 29.78 -24.18 -9.16
N CYS A 40 29.33 -25.42 -9.37
CA CYS A 40 29.61 -26.58 -8.54
C CYS A 40 30.60 -27.55 -9.20
N PRO A 41 31.34 -28.38 -8.45
CA PRO A 41 32.13 -29.47 -9.01
C PRO A 41 31.26 -30.41 -9.87
N MET A 42 31.80 -30.93 -10.98
CA MET A 42 31.03 -31.72 -11.95
C MET A 42 30.27 -32.92 -11.35
N THR A 43 30.82 -33.56 -10.33
CA THR A 43 30.17 -34.68 -9.63
C THR A 43 28.92 -34.26 -8.87
N GLU A 44 28.91 -33.03 -8.32
CA GLU A 44 27.79 -32.47 -7.55
C GLU A 44 26.70 -31.90 -8.48
N GLN A 45 27.06 -31.43 -9.67
CA GLN A 45 26.09 -30.86 -10.62
C GLN A 45 24.97 -31.85 -10.97
N ASN A 46 25.35 -33.11 -11.22
CA ASN A 46 24.37 -34.15 -11.56
C ASN A 46 23.44 -34.45 -10.38
N THR A 47 23.98 -34.55 -9.17
CA THR A 47 23.20 -34.75 -7.95
C THR A 47 22.20 -33.61 -7.75
N LEU A 48 22.67 -32.35 -7.78
CA LEU A 48 21.81 -31.18 -7.62
C LEU A 48 20.72 -31.08 -8.70
N TYR A 49 21.03 -31.47 -9.94
CA TYR A 49 20.04 -31.51 -11.01
C TYR A 49 18.98 -32.60 -10.78
N VAL A 50 19.41 -33.84 -10.52
CA VAL A 50 18.52 -35.01 -10.39
C VAL A 50 17.65 -34.92 -9.13
N ASP A 51 18.22 -34.42 -8.03
CA ASP A 51 17.55 -34.45 -6.71
C ASP A 51 16.69 -33.20 -6.46
N TYR A 52 16.98 -32.07 -7.12
CA TYR A 52 16.24 -30.81 -6.89
C TYR A 52 15.63 -30.22 -8.15
N TRP A 53 16.45 -29.96 -9.18
CA TRP A 53 15.96 -29.22 -10.35
C TRP A 53 14.94 -30.00 -11.18
N LEU A 54 15.24 -31.26 -11.51
CA LEU A 54 14.35 -32.12 -12.29
C LEU A 54 13.02 -32.40 -11.55
N PRO A 55 12.99 -32.64 -10.22
CA PRO A 55 11.75 -32.68 -9.45
C PRO A 55 10.92 -31.40 -9.54
N MET A 56 11.54 -30.20 -9.52
CA MET A 56 10.81 -28.94 -9.73
C MET A 56 10.14 -28.90 -11.11
N GLU A 57 10.89 -29.23 -12.17
CA GLU A 57 10.35 -29.29 -13.54
C GLU A 57 9.15 -30.25 -13.64
N ARG A 58 9.26 -31.42 -13.00
CA ARG A 58 8.18 -32.43 -12.98
C ARG A 58 6.94 -31.97 -12.22
N VAL A 59 7.11 -31.32 -11.07
CA VAL A 59 6.00 -30.86 -10.23
C VAL A 59 5.26 -29.69 -10.89
N LEU A 60 6.00 -28.76 -11.51
CA LEU A 60 5.42 -27.64 -12.24
C LEU A 60 4.75 -28.09 -13.55
N GLY A 61 5.24 -29.16 -14.19
CA GLY A 61 4.65 -29.73 -15.38
C GLY A 61 4.53 -28.71 -16.52
N ASN A 62 3.31 -28.33 -16.87
CA ASN A 62 3.03 -27.36 -17.94
C ASN A 62 3.00 -25.90 -17.45
N LEU A 63 3.19 -25.65 -16.16
CA LEU A 63 3.28 -24.28 -15.63
C LEU A 63 4.59 -23.62 -16.07
N SER A 64 4.55 -22.30 -16.26
CA SER A 64 5.74 -21.53 -16.58
C SER A 64 6.71 -21.51 -15.39
N PHE A 65 7.91 -22.06 -15.59
CA PHE A 65 8.98 -22.00 -14.59
C PHE A 65 9.39 -20.55 -14.32
N ASP A 66 9.49 -19.70 -15.35
CA ASP A 66 9.79 -18.27 -15.21
C ASP A 66 8.74 -17.53 -14.35
N ALA A 67 7.46 -17.89 -14.44
CA ALA A 67 6.42 -17.33 -13.59
C ALA A 67 6.58 -17.77 -12.13
N PHE A 68 6.78 -19.07 -11.89
CA PHE A 68 7.09 -19.59 -10.55
C PHE A 68 8.33 -18.90 -9.95
N LEU A 69 9.42 -18.84 -10.69
CA LEU A 69 10.68 -18.24 -10.26
C LEU A 69 10.49 -16.76 -9.90
N HIS A 70 9.74 -16.01 -10.72
CA HIS A 70 9.38 -14.63 -10.42
C HIS A 70 8.66 -14.52 -9.08
N ASP A 71 7.61 -15.31 -8.87
CA ASP A 71 6.78 -15.22 -7.67
C ASP A 71 7.53 -15.66 -6.43
N TRP A 72 8.33 -16.73 -6.53
CA TRP A 72 9.26 -17.16 -5.49
C TRP A 72 10.25 -16.05 -5.13
N MET A 73 10.85 -15.37 -6.12
CA MET A 73 11.75 -14.24 -5.85
C MET A 73 11.04 -13.07 -5.15
N VAL A 74 9.78 -12.78 -5.51
CA VAL A 74 9.00 -11.72 -4.84
C VAL A 74 8.76 -12.07 -3.37
N VAL A 75 8.41 -13.33 -3.05
CA VAL A 75 8.24 -13.78 -1.67
C VAL A 75 9.57 -13.73 -0.92
N THR A 76 10.63 -14.28 -1.48
CA THR A 76 11.95 -14.40 -0.84
C THR A 76 12.61 -13.03 -0.61
N LEU A 77 12.55 -12.13 -1.60
CA LEU A 77 13.18 -10.81 -1.52
C LEU A 77 12.27 -9.76 -0.88
N LYS A 78 10.97 -10.03 -0.78
CA LYS A 78 9.95 -9.13 -0.20
C LYS A 78 9.94 -7.75 -0.84
N LYS A 79 10.21 -7.71 -2.14
CA LYS A 79 10.26 -6.49 -2.95
C LYS A 79 9.77 -6.76 -4.37
N PRO A 80 9.37 -5.73 -5.13
CA PRO A 80 9.03 -5.89 -6.54
C PRO A 80 10.22 -6.43 -7.34
N VAL A 81 9.95 -7.41 -8.21
CA VAL A 81 10.93 -8.02 -9.11
C VAL A 81 10.53 -7.71 -10.55
N THR A 82 11.47 -7.24 -11.35
CA THR A 82 11.26 -7.01 -12.79
C THR A 82 11.55 -8.29 -13.55
N LYS A 83 10.64 -8.74 -14.42
CA LYS A 83 10.78 -9.97 -15.24
C LYS A 83 11.92 -9.88 -16.26
N GLY A 84 12.32 -11.03 -16.83
CA GLY A 84 13.33 -11.14 -17.88
C GLY A 84 14.77 -10.99 -17.37
N ARG A 85 15.67 -10.39 -18.16
CA ARG A 85 17.11 -10.27 -17.81
C ARG A 85 17.37 -9.55 -16.47
N ALA A 86 16.50 -8.61 -16.09
CA ALA A 86 16.59 -7.94 -14.80
C ALA A 86 16.35 -8.91 -13.63
N MET A 87 15.42 -9.86 -13.78
CA MET A 87 15.16 -10.92 -12.81
C MET A 87 16.39 -11.79 -12.60
N TYR A 88 17.06 -12.20 -13.69
CA TYR A 88 18.30 -12.96 -13.60
C TYR A 88 19.40 -12.21 -12.84
N THR A 89 19.59 -10.93 -13.18
CA THR A 89 20.60 -10.08 -12.54
C THR A 89 20.35 -9.96 -11.04
N GLU A 90 19.08 -9.78 -10.65
CA GLU A 90 18.67 -9.70 -9.26
C GLU A 90 18.85 -11.04 -8.52
N PHE A 91 18.53 -12.16 -9.17
CA PHE A 91 18.78 -13.49 -8.64
C PHE A 91 20.27 -13.72 -8.37
N LYS A 92 21.15 -13.42 -9.34
CA LYS A 92 22.60 -13.55 -9.17
C LYS A 92 23.11 -12.74 -7.97
N ARG A 93 22.61 -11.50 -7.84
CA ARG A 93 22.97 -10.60 -6.74
C ARG A 93 22.57 -11.19 -5.40
N PHE A 94 21.32 -11.68 -5.30
CA PHE A 94 20.80 -12.33 -4.10
C PHE A 94 21.55 -13.62 -3.74
N ALA A 95 21.75 -14.51 -4.71
CA ALA A 95 22.42 -15.80 -4.48
C ALA A 95 23.91 -15.66 -4.10
N ALA A 96 24.53 -14.52 -4.44
CA ALA A 96 25.89 -14.17 -4.04
C ALA A 96 25.95 -13.46 -2.67
N ASP A 97 24.85 -12.90 -2.17
CA ASP A 97 24.77 -12.09 -0.95
C ASP A 97 24.66 -12.95 0.31
N SER A 98 25.69 -13.76 0.58
CA SER A 98 25.80 -14.56 1.80
C SER A 98 27.23 -14.98 2.09
N SER A 99 27.58 -15.00 3.38
CA SER A 99 28.88 -15.44 3.88
C SER A 99 29.05 -16.95 3.92
N MET A 100 27.98 -17.73 3.69
CA MET A 100 28.04 -19.20 3.67
C MET A 100 28.86 -19.72 2.48
N PRO A 101 29.43 -20.93 2.51
CA PRO A 101 30.09 -21.52 1.33
C PRO A 101 29.14 -21.69 0.14
N ARG A 102 29.64 -21.50 -1.10
CA ARG A 102 28.80 -21.54 -2.33
C ARG A 102 27.96 -22.82 -2.44
N MET A 103 28.50 -23.99 -2.07
CA MET A 103 27.78 -25.27 -2.18
C MET A 103 26.60 -25.37 -1.23
N GLU A 104 26.81 -25.03 0.04
CA GLU A 104 25.75 -25.03 1.04
C GLU A 104 24.64 -24.04 0.66
N ARG A 105 25.02 -22.85 0.16
CA ARG A 105 24.05 -21.87 -0.36
C ARG A 105 23.23 -22.40 -1.53
N THR A 106 23.88 -22.98 -2.54
CA THR A 106 23.20 -23.52 -3.71
C THR A 106 22.23 -24.63 -3.30
N HIS A 107 22.66 -25.53 -2.42
CA HIS A 107 21.81 -26.61 -1.89
C HIS A 107 20.58 -26.05 -1.18
N ASN A 108 20.77 -25.14 -0.22
CA ASN A 108 19.66 -24.55 0.55
C ASN A 108 18.67 -23.78 -0.34
N LEU A 109 19.18 -23.08 -1.36
CA LEU A 109 18.32 -22.39 -2.34
C LEU A 109 17.51 -23.38 -3.17
N LEU A 110 18.13 -24.44 -3.69
CA LEU A 110 17.46 -25.47 -4.49
C LEU A 110 16.41 -26.24 -3.69
N GLU A 111 16.72 -26.58 -2.43
CA GLU A 111 15.78 -27.24 -1.52
C GLU A 111 14.56 -26.34 -1.23
N ASN A 112 14.79 -25.07 -0.93
CA ASN A 112 13.71 -24.11 -0.71
C ASN A 112 12.88 -23.86 -1.99
N MET A 113 13.52 -23.76 -3.16
CA MET A 113 12.81 -23.62 -4.43
C MET A 113 11.94 -24.85 -4.72
N LEU A 114 12.45 -26.06 -4.44
CA LEU A 114 11.68 -27.30 -4.64
C LEU A 114 10.43 -27.35 -3.77
N GLU A 115 10.57 -26.98 -2.50
CA GLU A 115 9.44 -26.87 -1.59
C GLU A 115 8.37 -25.90 -2.12
N TYR A 116 8.78 -24.70 -2.52
CA TYR A 116 7.88 -23.67 -3.03
C TYR A 116 7.28 -24.01 -4.40
N ALA A 117 7.98 -24.77 -5.24
CA ALA A 117 7.43 -25.28 -6.50
C ALA A 117 6.25 -26.22 -6.24
N GLY A 118 6.31 -27.03 -5.18
CA GLY A 118 5.20 -27.84 -4.70
C GLY A 118 3.99 -27.00 -4.29
N TYR A 119 4.23 -25.94 -3.51
CA TYR A 119 3.16 -25.01 -3.10
C TYR A 119 2.53 -24.29 -4.30
N TYR A 120 3.36 -23.83 -5.23
CA TYR A 120 2.90 -23.14 -6.43
C TYR A 120 2.05 -24.07 -7.31
N ALA A 121 2.47 -25.32 -7.50
CA ALA A 121 1.69 -26.33 -8.22
C ALA A 121 0.32 -26.59 -7.56
N ALA A 122 0.27 -26.67 -6.22
CA ALA A 122 -0.97 -26.79 -5.45
C ALA A 122 -1.91 -25.60 -5.72
N ILE A 123 -1.39 -24.38 -5.60
CA ILE A 123 -2.12 -23.12 -5.81
C ILE A 123 -2.69 -23.03 -7.23
N LYS A 124 -1.93 -23.51 -8.23
CA LYS A 124 -2.34 -23.54 -9.63
C LYS A 124 -3.22 -24.73 -10.00
N GLY A 125 -3.63 -25.55 -9.03
CA GLY A 125 -4.60 -26.63 -9.22
C GLY A 125 -4.04 -27.84 -9.98
N ILE A 126 -2.73 -28.09 -9.92
CA ILE A 126 -2.18 -29.36 -10.41
C ILE A 126 -2.72 -30.48 -9.53
N ALA A 127 -3.51 -31.38 -10.11
CA ALA A 127 -4.25 -32.41 -9.36
C ALA A 127 -3.35 -33.31 -8.51
N SER A 128 -2.13 -33.61 -8.97
CA SER A 128 -1.15 -34.41 -8.20
C SER A 128 -0.49 -33.65 -7.05
N ALA A 129 -0.67 -32.34 -6.96
CA ALA A 129 -0.05 -31.46 -5.99
C ALA A 129 -1.06 -30.76 -5.07
N GLY A 130 -2.33 -31.19 -5.02
CA GLY A 130 -3.39 -30.56 -4.23
C GLY A 130 -3.01 -30.28 -2.77
N SER A 131 -3.66 -29.32 -2.12
CA SER A 131 -3.23 -28.84 -0.80
C SER A 131 -3.33 -29.85 0.33
N GLY A 132 -4.12 -30.91 0.11
CA GLY A 132 -4.53 -31.89 1.12
C GLY A 132 -5.79 -31.47 1.88
N ASP A 133 -6.38 -30.31 1.57
CA ASP A 133 -7.61 -29.81 2.18
C ASP A 133 -8.60 -29.28 1.12
N ALA A 134 -9.74 -29.96 0.99
CA ALA A 134 -10.75 -29.62 -0.02
C ALA A 134 -11.34 -28.21 0.13
N ASN A 135 -11.34 -27.62 1.33
CA ASN A 135 -11.83 -26.25 1.51
C ASN A 135 -10.78 -25.22 1.08
N VAL A 136 -9.50 -25.50 1.32
CA VAL A 136 -8.38 -24.69 0.80
C VAL A 136 -8.36 -24.75 -0.71
N ASP A 137 -8.40 -25.96 -1.30
CA ASP A 137 -8.41 -26.16 -2.76
C ASP A 137 -9.59 -25.42 -3.42
N ARG A 138 -10.78 -25.48 -2.82
CA ARG A 138 -11.95 -24.75 -3.32
C ARG A 138 -11.72 -23.25 -3.33
N ARG A 139 -11.18 -22.67 -2.25
CA ARG A 139 -10.90 -21.23 -2.19
C ARG A 139 -9.80 -20.80 -3.17
N LEU A 140 -8.76 -21.61 -3.32
CA LEU A 140 -7.71 -21.37 -4.31
C LEU A 140 -8.29 -21.36 -5.72
N ALA A 141 -9.14 -22.34 -6.05
CA ALA A 141 -9.84 -22.37 -7.33
C ALA A 141 -10.68 -21.11 -7.56
N SER A 142 -11.47 -20.67 -6.55
CA SER A 142 -12.23 -19.42 -6.61
C SER A 142 -11.33 -18.21 -6.90
N ILE A 143 -10.22 -18.05 -6.18
CA ILE A 143 -9.28 -16.94 -6.39
C ILE A 143 -8.64 -17.00 -7.79
N GLN A 144 -8.28 -18.18 -8.29
CA GLN A 144 -7.71 -18.32 -9.63
C GLN A 144 -8.69 -17.87 -10.73
N THR A 145 -10.00 -18.03 -10.55
CA THR A 145 -10.99 -17.52 -11.54
C THR A 145 -11.04 -15.98 -11.62
N LEU A 146 -10.51 -15.27 -10.63
CA LEU A 146 -10.37 -13.81 -10.66
C LEU A 146 -9.19 -13.34 -11.53
N ASP A 147 -8.34 -14.26 -12.00
CA ASP A 147 -7.21 -14.02 -12.91
C ASP A 147 -6.26 -12.90 -12.46
N SER A 148 -5.99 -12.83 -11.15
CA SER A 148 -5.10 -11.82 -10.56
C SER A 148 -3.70 -12.39 -10.29
N THR A 149 -2.96 -12.71 -11.35
CA THR A 149 -1.61 -13.32 -11.24
C THR A 149 -0.61 -12.48 -10.44
N VAL A 150 -0.78 -11.16 -10.40
CA VAL A 150 0.04 -10.26 -9.55
C VAL A 150 -0.04 -10.58 -8.05
N THR A 151 -1.07 -11.32 -7.63
CA THR A 151 -1.26 -11.75 -6.23
C THR A 151 -0.83 -13.19 -5.96
N ASP A 152 -0.34 -13.92 -6.96
CA ASP A 152 0.21 -15.27 -6.78
C ASP A 152 1.34 -15.33 -5.73
N PRO A 153 2.26 -14.35 -5.63
CA PRO A 153 3.25 -14.34 -4.53
C PRO A 153 2.59 -14.27 -3.14
N MET A 154 1.44 -13.59 -3.01
CA MET A 154 0.72 -13.53 -1.75
C MET A 154 0.15 -14.90 -1.38
N LEU A 155 -0.45 -15.61 -2.34
CA LEU A 155 -0.94 -16.98 -2.14
C LEU A 155 0.20 -17.92 -1.76
N LEU A 156 1.33 -17.80 -2.44
CA LEU A 156 2.53 -18.61 -2.20
C LEU A 156 3.07 -18.39 -0.78
N TYR A 157 3.12 -17.13 -0.32
CA TYR A 157 3.46 -16.80 1.06
C TYR A 157 2.48 -17.39 2.07
N MET A 158 1.16 -17.21 1.88
CA MET A 158 0.14 -17.74 2.80
C MET A 158 0.23 -19.26 2.93
N PHE A 159 0.45 -19.94 1.80
CA PHE A 159 0.55 -21.39 1.75
C PHE A 159 1.82 -21.88 2.46
N ALA A 160 2.97 -21.23 2.23
CA ALA A 160 4.20 -21.52 2.94
C ALA A 160 4.05 -21.26 4.46
N ALA A 161 3.44 -20.14 4.86
CA ALA A 161 3.18 -19.83 6.27
C ALA A 161 2.32 -20.91 6.94
N TRP A 162 1.36 -21.49 6.23
CA TRP A 162 0.54 -22.60 6.74
C TRP A 162 1.35 -23.89 6.86
N LYS A 163 2.12 -24.25 5.83
CA LYS A 163 2.92 -25.48 5.83
C LYS A 163 4.08 -25.45 6.82
N HIS A 164 4.59 -24.25 7.13
CA HIS A 164 5.56 -24.00 8.21
C HIS A 164 4.91 -23.76 9.58
N GLU A 165 3.62 -24.05 9.72
CA GLU A 165 2.86 -23.96 10.98
C GLU A 165 2.86 -22.56 11.64
N ARG A 166 3.16 -21.50 10.88
CA ARG A 166 3.04 -20.11 11.34
C ARG A 166 1.60 -19.61 11.40
N ILE A 167 0.73 -20.18 10.58
CA ILE A 167 -0.71 -19.94 10.62
C ILE A 167 -1.47 -21.26 10.71
N THR A 168 -2.59 -21.24 11.40
CA THR A 168 -3.50 -22.39 11.44
C THR A 168 -4.23 -22.56 10.11
N ARG A 169 -4.81 -23.73 9.90
CA ARG A 169 -5.70 -24.01 8.77
C ARG A 169 -6.84 -22.98 8.66
N ASP A 170 -7.47 -22.63 9.78
CA ASP A 170 -8.58 -21.69 9.80
C ASP A 170 -8.09 -20.25 9.56
N GLY A 171 -6.89 -19.92 10.05
CA GLY A 171 -6.17 -18.67 9.71
C GLY A 171 -5.93 -18.55 8.20
N LEU A 172 -5.44 -19.61 7.55
CA LEU A 172 -5.26 -19.64 6.09
C LEU A 172 -6.59 -19.43 5.36
N LEU A 173 -7.65 -20.15 5.74
CA LEU A 173 -8.96 -20.02 5.10
C LEU A 173 -9.53 -18.60 5.24
N ARG A 174 -9.30 -17.94 6.38
CA ARG A 174 -9.67 -16.55 6.61
C ARG A 174 -8.87 -15.60 5.71
N MET A 175 -7.55 -15.75 5.66
CA MET A 175 -6.70 -14.93 4.77
C MET A 175 -7.05 -15.08 3.29
N LEU A 176 -7.35 -16.30 2.84
CA LEU A 176 -7.81 -16.56 1.47
C LEU A 176 -9.18 -15.90 1.21
N ALA A 177 -10.11 -15.96 2.16
CA ALA A 177 -11.41 -15.30 2.05
C ALA A 177 -11.26 -13.76 1.97
N ASP A 178 -10.39 -13.19 2.81
CA ASP A 178 -10.12 -11.74 2.82
C ASP A 178 -9.46 -11.29 1.50
N LEU A 179 -8.52 -12.06 0.97
CA LEU A 179 -7.89 -11.79 -0.33
C LEU A 179 -8.89 -11.90 -1.49
N GLU A 180 -9.72 -12.95 -1.51
CA GLU A 180 -10.77 -13.11 -2.51
C GLU A 180 -11.76 -11.94 -2.50
N SER A 181 -12.26 -11.58 -1.32
CA SER A 181 -13.15 -10.43 -1.12
C SER A 181 -12.50 -9.13 -1.57
N TYR A 182 -11.24 -8.91 -1.19
CA TYR A 182 -10.46 -7.75 -1.59
C TYR A 182 -10.35 -7.61 -3.11
N LEU A 183 -9.97 -8.69 -3.79
CA LEU A 183 -9.81 -8.69 -5.24
C LEU A 183 -11.14 -8.49 -5.95
N PHE A 184 -12.19 -9.20 -5.52
CA PHE A 184 -13.49 -9.13 -6.16
C PHE A 184 -14.16 -7.77 -5.99
N ARG A 185 -14.14 -7.20 -4.77
CA ARG A 185 -14.65 -5.84 -4.51
C ARG A 185 -13.94 -4.81 -5.36
N ARG A 186 -12.60 -4.87 -5.46
CA ARG A 186 -11.83 -3.98 -6.33
C ARG A 186 -12.22 -4.10 -7.78
N MET A 187 -12.44 -5.33 -8.26
CA MET A 187 -12.85 -5.59 -9.63
C MET A 187 -14.23 -4.98 -9.92
N VAL A 188 -15.21 -5.14 -9.02
CA VAL A 188 -16.57 -4.58 -9.18
C VAL A 188 -16.55 -3.05 -9.08
N CYS A 189 -15.81 -2.49 -8.11
CA CYS A 189 -15.66 -1.04 -7.93
C CYS A 189 -14.67 -0.39 -8.92
N SER A 190 -14.17 -1.13 -9.91
CA SER A 190 -13.26 -0.62 -10.94
C SER A 190 -11.99 0.05 -10.40
N VAL A 191 -11.43 -0.50 -9.30
CA VAL A 191 -10.16 -0.06 -8.73
C VAL A 191 -9.00 -0.66 -9.52
N SER A 192 -8.10 0.19 -10.03
CA SER A 192 -6.97 -0.22 -10.87
C SER A 192 -6.05 -1.24 -10.19
N SER A 193 -5.61 -2.27 -10.90
CA SER A 193 -4.63 -3.28 -10.43
C SER A 193 -3.18 -2.78 -10.39
N ASN A 194 -2.87 -1.60 -10.93
CA ASN A 194 -1.49 -1.14 -11.14
C ASN A 194 -0.67 -0.97 -9.84
N GLY A 195 -1.31 -0.84 -8.68
CA GLY A 195 -0.63 -0.74 -7.39
C GLY A 195 -0.26 -2.08 -6.75
N LEU A 196 -0.84 -3.20 -7.23
CA LEU A 196 -0.73 -4.49 -6.55
C LEU A 196 0.68 -5.06 -6.57
N ASN A 197 1.44 -4.84 -7.64
CA ASN A 197 2.82 -5.31 -7.76
C ASN A 197 3.78 -4.72 -6.71
N LYS A 198 3.45 -3.55 -6.15
CA LYS A 198 4.16 -2.91 -5.04
C LYS A 198 3.55 -3.27 -3.69
N LEU A 199 2.22 -3.37 -3.64
CA LEU A 199 1.50 -3.69 -2.42
C LEU A 199 1.82 -5.10 -1.93
N VAL A 200 1.74 -6.12 -2.78
CA VAL A 200 1.94 -7.53 -2.42
C VAL A 200 3.27 -7.77 -1.70
N PRO A 201 4.45 -7.42 -2.24
CA PRO A 201 5.70 -7.61 -1.52
C PRO A 201 5.78 -6.82 -0.21
N SER A 202 5.17 -5.63 -0.15
CA SER A 202 5.08 -4.84 1.09
C SER A 202 4.22 -5.52 2.15
N LEU A 203 3.10 -6.12 1.77
CA LEU A 203 2.25 -6.91 2.67
C LEU A 203 3.02 -8.12 3.20
N ILE A 204 3.72 -8.85 2.33
CA ILE A 204 4.56 -10.00 2.73
C ILE A 204 5.61 -9.56 3.76
N ALA A 205 6.35 -8.47 3.49
CA ALA A 205 7.36 -7.94 4.42
C ALA A 205 6.77 -7.58 5.80
N LYS A 206 5.58 -6.98 5.83
CA LYS A 206 4.89 -6.59 7.06
C LYS A 206 4.36 -7.81 7.83
N LEU A 207 3.90 -8.85 7.13
CA LEU A 207 3.40 -10.08 7.75
C LEU A 207 4.51 -10.93 8.35
N GLU A 208 5.69 -10.98 7.73
CA GLU A 208 6.83 -11.69 8.31
C GLU A 208 7.39 -11.02 9.57
N SER A 209 7.19 -9.71 9.71
CA SER A 209 7.57 -8.93 10.90
C SER A 209 6.40 -8.67 11.85
N ALA A 210 5.29 -9.39 11.66
CA ALA A 210 4.15 -9.32 12.54
C ALA A 210 4.45 -10.04 13.87
N GLU A 211 4.12 -9.37 14.98
CA GLU A 211 4.19 -9.97 16.32
C GLU A 211 2.85 -10.62 16.69
N ASP A 212 1.75 -10.12 16.12
CA ASP A 212 0.40 -10.63 16.30
C ASP A 212 0.09 -11.78 15.32
N ASP A 213 -1.09 -12.39 15.46
CA ASP A 213 -1.59 -13.41 14.52
C ASP A 213 -1.52 -12.90 13.06
N PRO A 214 -0.90 -13.64 12.13
CA PRO A 214 -0.73 -13.17 10.76
C PRO A 214 -2.05 -12.99 9.99
N ALA A 215 -3.10 -13.74 10.32
CA ALA A 215 -4.40 -13.57 9.66
C ALA A 215 -5.10 -12.27 10.12
N GLU A 216 -5.09 -11.99 11.41
CA GLU A 216 -5.53 -10.69 11.97
C GLU A 216 -4.72 -9.52 11.40
N THR A 217 -3.39 -9.66 11.34
CA THR A 217 -2.50 -8.62 10.79
C THR A 217 -2.81 -8.36 9.31
N PHE A 218 -3.04 -9.41 8.51
CA PHE A 218 -3.38 -9.26 7.10
C PHE A 218 -4.70 -8.49 6.90
N ALA A 219 -5.75 -8.87 7.65
CA ALA A 219 -7.02 -8.15 7.62
C ALA A 219 -6.84 -6.66 7.99
N ALA A 220 -6.07 -6.38 9.05
CA ALA A 220 -5.80 -5.02 9.49
C ALA A 220 -4.99 -4.21 8.45
N LEU A 221 -4.03 -4.83 7.77
CA LEU A 221 -3.28 -4.21 6.68
C LEU A 221 -4.19 -3.82 5.50
N LEU A 222 -5.12 -4.69 5.10
CA LEU A 222 -6.07 -4.39 4.03
C LEU A 222 -7.03 -3.25 4.40
N LEU A 223 -7.48 -3.20 5.65
CA LEU A 223 -8.40 -2.16 6.15
C LEU A 223 -7.71 -0.80 6.35
N THR A 224 -6.42 -0.78 6.68
CA THR A 224 -5.65 0.45 6.89
C THR A 224 -4.98 0.99 5.63
N GLU A 225 -5.03 0.25 4.52
CA GLU A 225 -4.52 0.69 3.23
C GLU A 225 -5.43 1.77 2.62
N THR A 226 -4.96 3.02 2.61
CA THR A 226 -5.77 4.17 2.16
C THR A 226 -5.45 4.65 0.75
N ALA A 227 -4.35 4.18 0.11
CA ALA A 227 -3.98 4.72 -1.18
C ALA A 227 -4.98 4.30 -2.27
N LYS A 228 -5.37 5.24 -3.12
CA LYS A 228 -6.46 5.07 -4.10
C LYS A 228 -6.33 3.83 -4.99
N ALA A 229 -5.09 3.46 -5.34
CA ALA A 229 -4.79 2.33 -6.22
C ALA A 229 -4.81 0.96 -5.50
N THR A 230 -4.77 0.94 -4.17
CA THR A 230 -4.50 -0.27 -3.36
C THR A 230 -5.53 -0.48 -2.25
N ARG A 231 -6.34 0.53 -1.90
CA ARG A 231 -7.36 0.43 -0.85
C ARG A 231 -8.40 -0.64 -1.13
N MET A 232 -8.98 -1.14 -0.04
CA MET A 232 -10.19 -1.96 -0.04
C MET A 232 -11.44 -1.08 -0.25
N PRO A 233 -12.33 -1.38 -1.22
CA PRO A 233 -13.62 -0.70 -1.32
C PRO A 233 -14.52 -0.99 -0.12
N THR A 234 -15.19 0.07 0.36
CA THR A 234 -16.16 -0.02 1.44
C THR A 234 -17.43 -0.77 1.01
N ASP A 235 -18.21 -1.26 1.97
CA ASP A 235 -19.52 -1.88 1.71
C ASP A 235 -20.46 -0.96 0.93
N LYS A 236 -20.43 0.35 1.22
CA LYS A 236 -21.24 1.34 0.52
C LYS A 236 -20.82 1.46 -0.96
N GLU A 237 -19.52 1.58 -1.24
CA GLU A 237 -19.00 1.65 -2.61
C GLU A 237 -19.28 0.36 -3.38
N PHE A 238 -19.11 -0.80 -2.74
CA PHE A 238 -19.35 -2.10 -3.34
C PHE A 238 -20.82 -2.30 -3.68
N ARG A 239 -21.71 -2.03 -2.73
CA ARG A 239 -23.16 -2.09 -2.94
C ARG A 239 -23.63 -1.13 -4.04
N GLN A 240 -23.11 0.09 -4.05
CA GLN A 240 -23.45 1.06 -5.11
C GLN A 240 -22.97 0.58 -6.48
N ALA A 241 -21.77 0.01 -6.58
CA ALA A 241 -21.25 -0.52 -7.83
C ALA A 241 -22.06 -1.73 -8.34
N LEU A 242 -22.53 -2.60 -7.44
CA LEU A 242 -23.40 -3.74 -7.77
C LEU A 242 -24.78 -3.32 -8.30
N LEU A 243 -25.28 -2.16 -7.84
CA LEU A 243 -26.54 -1.57 -8.29
C LEU A 243 -26.37 -0.62 -9.49
N GLY A 244 -25.17 -0.58 -10.08
CA GLY A 244 -24.93 0.16 -11.31
C GLY A 244 -25.63 -0.44 -12.53
N GLU A 245 -25.54 0.28 -13.64
CA GLU A 245 -26.31 -0.01 -14.86
C GLU A 245 -25.71 -1.13 -15.74
N ASN A 246 -24.44 -1.50 -15.53
CA ASN A 246 -23.75 -2.50 -16.35
C ASN A 246 -22.87 -3.45 -15.54
N LEU A 247 -23.48 -4.54 -15.06
CA LEU A 247 -22.80 -5.64 -14.36
C LEU A 247 -22.49 -6.82 -15.28
N TYR A 248 -23.11 -6.88 -16.46
CA TYR A 248 -22.91 -7.99 -17.40
C TYR A 248 -21.46 -8.10 -17.90
N ARG A 249 -20.77 -6.97 -18.16
CA ARG A 249 -19.42 -7.00 -18.73
C ARG A 249 -18.34 -6.80 -17.65
N PRO A 250 -17.20 -7.51 -17.72
CA PRO A 250 -16.97 -8.72 -18.51
C PRO A 250 -17.85 -9.89 -18.01
N ALA A 251 -18.29 -10.75 -18.93
CA ALA A 251 -19.24 -11.82 -18.63
C ALA A 251 -18.70 -12.85 -17.62
N SER A 252 -17.38 -13.09 -17.62
CA SER A 252 -16.71 -13.94 -16.63
C SER A 252 -16.88 -13.42 -15.20
N ARG A 253 -16.74 -12.11 -15.00
CA ARG A 253 -16.96 -11.46 -13.70
C ARG A 253 -18.42 -11.56 -13.25
N CYS A 254 -19.36 -11.36 -14.16
CA CYS A 254 -20.78 -11.52 -13.87
C CYS A 254 -21.12 -12.98 -13.51
N LYS A 255 -20.57 -13.94 -14.26
CA LYS A 255 -20.71 -15.37 -13.97
C LYS A 255 -20.16 -15.72 -12.58
N TYR A 256 -18.97 -15.20 -12.24
CA TYR A 256 -18.39 -15.36 -10.90
C TYR A 256 -19.29 -14.79 -9.80
N LEU A 257 -19.81 -13.57 -10.00
CA LEU A 257 -20.75 -12.93 -9.07
C LEU A 257 -21.96 -13.84 -8.81
N LEU A 258 -22.65 -14.26 -9.86
CA LEU A 258 -23.88 -15.04 -9.72
C LEU A 258 -23.60 -16.44 -9.14
N ALA A 259 -22.49 -17.08 -9.52
CA ALA A 259 -22.09 -18.38 -9.00
C ALA A 259 -21.74 -18.30 -7.50
N GLY A 260 -21.06 -17.24 -7.08
CA GLY A 260 -20.74 -16.99 -5.67
C GLY A 260 -21.99 -16.77 -4.83
N LEU A 261 -22.95 -15.99 -5.34
CA LEU A 261 -24.24 -15.76 -4.68
C LEU A 261 -25.04 -17.06 -4.50
N GLU A 262 -25.10 -17.90 -5.54
CA GLU A 262 -25.81 -19.18 -5.48
C GLU A 262 -25.11 -20.15 -4.52
N ASN A 263 -23.79 -20.33 -4.64
CA ASN A 263 -23.05 -21.25 -3.78
C ASN A 263 -23.00 -20.81 -2.31
N HIS A 264 -23.15 -19.51 -2.01
CA HIS A 264 -23.28 -19.04 -0.64
C HIS A 264 -24.54 -19.59 0.06
N ASN A 265 -25.63 -19.78 -0.69
CA ASN A 265 -26.86 -20.39 -0.17
C ASN A 265 -26.76 -21.92 -0.06
N HIS A 266 -25.72 -22.53 -0.63
CA HIS A 266 -25.49 -23.98 -0.67
C HIS A 266 -24.11 -24.38 -0.12
N PRO A 267 -23.72 -24.00 1.11
CA PRO A 267 -22.36 -24.19 1.62
C PRO A 267 -21.94 -25.65 1.81
N LYS A 268 -22.92 -26.58 1.88
CA LYS A 268 -22.68 -28.03 2.02
C LYS A 268 -22.81 -28.80 0.71
N ASP A 269 -23.28 -28.15 -0.35
CA ASP A 269 -23.49 -28.76 -1.67
C ASP A 269 -23.19 -27.71 -2.77
N PRO A 270 -21.94 -27.25 -2.85
CA PRO A 270 -21.57 -26.24 -3.84
C PRO A 270 -21.66 -26.84 -5.25
N ARG A 271 -22.27 -26.08 -6.16
CA ARG A 271 -22.46 -26.48 -7.55
C ARG A 271 -21.31 -25.95 -8.42
N SER A 272 -20.95 -26.71 -9.45
CA SER A 272 -20.17 -26.19 -10.56
C SER A 272 -21.10 -25.49 -11.55
N PHE A 273 -20.63 -24.37 -12.09
CA PHE A 273 -21.34 -23.59 -13.10
C PHE A 273 -20.59 -23.56 -14.44
N ASP A 274 -19.70 -24.50 -14.70
CA ASP A 274 -18.88 -24.50 -15.93
C ASP A 274 -19.73 -24.49 -17.19
N GLU A 275 -20.79 -25.32 -17.23
CA GLU A 275 -21.74 -25.39 -18.35
C GLU A 275 -22.79 -24.26 -18.34
N TYR A 276 -22.84 -23.44 -17.29
CA TYR A 276 -23.80 -22.34 -17.20
C TYR A 276 -23.26 -21.08 -17.89
N THR A 277 -24.17 -20.27 -18.40
CA THR A 277 -23.88 -18.94 -18.96
C THR A 277 -24.73 -17.89 -18.25
N VAL A 278 -24.35 -16.62 -18.41
CA VAL A 278 -25.16 -15.50 -17.89
C VAL A 278 -26.34 -15.28 -18.82
N GLU A 279 -27.53 -15.35 -18.26
CA GLU A 279 -28.80 -15.12 -18.94
C GLU A 279 -29.41 -13.77 -18.58
N HIS A 280 -30.00 -13.14 -19.59
CA HIS A 280 -30.77 -11.90 -19.47
C HIS A 280 -32.25 -12.26 -19.35
N ILE A 281 -32.83 -12.08 -18.16
CA ILE A 281 -34.23 -12.43 -17.89
C ILE A 281 -35.15 -11.65 -18.84
N MET A 282 -35.04 -10.32 -18.82
CA MET A 282 -35.47 -9.44 -19.92
C MET A 282 -34.33 -9.40 -20.97
N PRO A 283 -34.53 -9.96 -22.18
CA PRO A 283 -33.49 -10.12 -23.19
C PRO A 283 -32.92 -8.80 -23.70
N GLN A 284 -31.74 -8.85 -24.33
CA GLN A 284 -31.13 -7.65 -24.94
C GLN A 284 -31.96 -7.08 -26.09
N ASN A 285 -32.66 -7.93 -26.85
CA ASN A 285 -33.55 -7.50 -27.93
C ASN A 285 -34.99 -7.29 -27.46
N ALA A 286 -35.25 -7.17 -26.15
CA ALA A 286 -36.59 -7.01 -25.58
C ALA A 286 -37.44 -5.93 -26.27
N MET A 287 -36.83 -4.82 -26.72
CA MET A 287 -37.55 -3.73 -27.39
C MET A 287 -38.14 -4.10 -28.76
N ALA A 288 -37.75 -5.22 -29.34
CA ALA A 288 -38.36 -5.79 -30.55
C ALA A 288 -39.67 -6.53 -30.27
N HIS A 289 -40.00 -6.82 -29.01
CA HIS A 289 -41.16 -7.61 -28.60
C HIS A 289 -42.18 -6.73 -27.88
N ALA A 290 -43.45 -6.77 -28.31
CA ALA A 290 -44.52 -5.98 -27.70
C ALA A 290 -44.70 -6.31 -26.21
N GLU A 291 -44.72 -7.60 -25.86
CA GLU A 291 -44.88 -8.06 -24.46
C GLU A 291 -43.84 -7.47 -23.51
N TRP A 292 -42.57 -7.42 -23.92
CA TRP A 292 -41.51 -6.84 -23.10
C TRP A 292 -41.61 -5.32 -22.99
N ARG A 293 -42.04 -4.63 -24.05
CA ARG A 293 -42.29 -3.18 -23.98
C ARG A 293 -43.46 -2.84 -23.08
N ASP A 294 -44.52 -3.65 -23.11
CA ASP A 294 -45.73 -3.43 -22.32
C ASP A 294 -45.50 -3.71 -20.82
N MET A 295 -44.47 -4.48 -20.47
CA MET A 295 -44.01 -4.67 -19.08
C MET A 295 -43.27 -3.45 -18.51
N LEU A 296 -42.84 -2.50 -19.35
CA LEU A 296 -42.15 -1.29 -18.91
C LEU A 296 -43.10 -0.09 -18.95
N SER A 297 -43.18 0.65 -17.85
CA SER A 297 -43.91 1.93 -17.83
C SER A 297 -43.26 2.99 -18.72
N ASP A 298 -41.95 2.90 -18.91
CA ASP A 298 -41.17 3.75 -19.83
C ASP A 298 -40.10 2.89 -20.53
N PRO A 299 -40.33 2.46 -21.79
CA PRO A 299 -39.34 1.72 -22.57
C PRO A 299 -37.99 2.44 -22.75
N GLY A 300 -37.95 3.76 -22.60
CA GLY A 300 -36.71 4.56 -22.65
C GLY A 300 -35.72 4.22 -21.53
N ARG A 301 -36.18 3.58 -20.43
CA ARG A 301 -35.34 3.15 -19.31
C ARG A 301 -34.67 1.80 -19.52
N PHE A 302 -35.07 1.03 -20.53
CA PHE A 302 -34.52 -0.30 -20.82
C PHE A 302 -32.98 -0.38 -20.83
N PRO A 303 -32.23 0.58 -21.42
CA PRO A 303 -30.77 0.55 -21.40
C PRO A 303 -30.14 0.54 -20.00
N LEU A 304 -30.83 1.09 -18.99
CA LEU A 304 -30.38 1.13 -17.58
C LEU A 304 -30.67 -0.19 -16.85
N LEU A 305 -31.64 -0.97 -17.34
CA LEU A 305 -32.14 -2.19 -16.70
C LEU A 305 -31.49 -3.45 -17.23
N VAL A 306 -31.25 -3.51 -18.55
CA VAL A 306 -30.88 -4.73 -19.27
C VAL A 306 -29.63 -5.41 -18.68
N ASN A 307 -28.61 -4.65 -18.30
CA ASN A 307 -27.36 -5.18 -17.74
C ASN A 307 -27.26 -5.02 -16.22
N SER A 308 -28.35 -4.65 -15.55
CA SER A 308 -28.39 -4.51 -14.09
C SER A 308 -28.39 -5.88 -13.41
N LEU A 309 -27.85 -5.95 -12.19
CA LEU A 309 -27.77 -7.20 -11.41
C LEU A 309 -29.12 -7.91 -11.28
N GLY A 310 -30.19 -7.13 -11.09
CA GLY A 310 -31.55 -7.66 -10.95
C GLY A 310 -32.05 -8.42 -12.18
N ASN A 311 -31.55 -8.10 -13.38
CA ASN A 311 -31.97 -8.71 -14.64
C ASN A 311 -31.09 -9.89 -15.10
N LEU A 312 -30.06 -10.25 -14.33
CA LEU A 312 -29.09 -11.27 -14.71
C LEU A 312 -29.25 -12.54 -13.84
N THR A 313 -29.13 -13.71 -14.46
CA THR A 313 -29.13 -15.02 -13.78
C THR A 313 -28.15 -15.98 -14.46
N LEU A 314 -27.94 -17.16 -13.86
CA LEU A 314 -27.27 -18.28 -14.51
C LEU A 314 -28.31 -19.23 -15.11
N THR A 315 -27.96 -19.88 -16.22
CA THR A 315 -28.70 -21.02 -16.79
C THR A 315 -27.78 -21.85 -17.69
N ALA A 316 -28.03 -23.15 -17.80
CA ALA A 316 -27.41 -24.03 -18.78
C ALA A 316 -28.14 -24.03 -20.15
N TYR A 317 -29.31 -23.36 -20.25
CA TYR A 317 -30.22 -23.43 -21.41
C TYR A 317 -30.40 -22.08 -22.12
N ASN A 318 -29.36 -21.25 -22.11
CA ASN A 318 -29.41 -19.87 -22.60
C ASN A 318 -29.82 -19.81 -24.08
N SER A 319 -29.28 -20.72 -24.91
CA SER A 319 -29.63 -20.82 -26.33
C SER A 319 -31.11 -21.05 -26.58
N GLU A 320 -31.79 -21.77 -25.69
CA GLU A 320 -33.21 -22.08 -25.84
C GLU A 320 -34.13 -21.04 -25.20
N LEU A 321 -33.64 -20.30 -24.20
CA LEU A 321 -34.37 -19.17 -23.63
C LEU A 321 -34.30 -17.94 -24.55
N SER A 322 -33.10 -17.58 -25.01
CA SER A 322 -32.84 -16.55 -26.03
C SER A 322 -33.66 -15.26 -25.82
N ASP A 323 -34.23 -14.70 -26.89
CA ASP A 323 -35.12 -13.53 -26.87
C ASP A 323 -36.60 -13.91 -26.57
N GLY A 324 -36.84 -15.06 -25.94
CA GLY A 324 -38.18 -15.50 -25.56
C GLY A 324 -38.92 -14.49 -24.66
N THR A 325 -40.25 -14.50 -24.70
CA THR A 325 -41.08 -13.71 -23.79
C THR A 325 -40.96 -14.23 -22.36
N PHE A 326 -41.31 -13.41 -21.35
CA PHE A 326 -41.20 -13.84 -19.95
C PHE A 326 -41.99 -15.13 -19.69
N GLU A 327 -43.22 -15.21 -20.20
CA GLU A 327 -44.07 -16.40 -20.09
C GLU A 327 -43.47 -17.62 -20.81
N HIS A 328 -42.85 -17.45 -21.98
CA HIS A 328 -42.16 -18.54 -22.67
C HIS A 328 -40.99 -19.08 -21.84
N LYS A 329 -40.12 -18.17 -21.36
CA LYS A 329 -38.96 -18.53 -20.54
C LYS A 329 -39.37 -19.18 -19.23
N LYS A 330 -40.49 -18.74 -18.64
CA LYS A 330 -41.02 -19.29 -17.40
C LYS A 330 -41.61 -20.69 -17.58
N ASN A 331 -42.42 -20.91 -18.62
CA ASN A 331 -43.20 -22.13 -18.82
C ASN A 331 -42.46 -23.26 -19.59
N ARG A 332 -41.20 -23.06 -19.99
CA ARG A 332 -40.43 -24.12 -20.67
C ARG A 332 -40.29 -25.35 -19.75
N ALA A 333 -40.63 -26.52 -20.31
CA ALA A 333 -40.66 -27.78 -19.56
C ALA A 333 -39.31 -28.21 -18.99
N ILE A 334 -38.22 -27.85 -19.68
CA ILE A 334 -36.83 -28.05 -19.24
C ILE A 334 -36.17 -26.69 -19.24
N GLY A 335 -35.37 -26.35 -18.23
CA GLY A 335 -34.60 -25.10 -18.21
C GLY A 335 -35.43 -23.82 -18.20
N GLY A 336 -36.74 -23.92 -17.94
CA GLY A 336 -37.60 -22.76 -17.74
C GLY A 336 -37.59 -22.32 -16.28
N TYR A 337 -37.93 -21.08 -16.00
CA TYR A 337 -37.85 -20.55 -14.62
C TYR A 337 -38.78 -21.26 -13.61
N ASN A 338 -39.82 -21.96 -14.08
CA ASN A 338 -40.64 -22.82 -13.22
C ASN A 338 -40.02 -24.20 -12.93
N SER A 339 -39.10 -24.68 -13.78
CA SER A 339 -38.51 -26.02 -13.69
C SER A 339 -37.07 -26.02 -13.19
N GLU A 340 -36.29 -24.97 -13.46
CA GLU A 340 -34.91 -24.82 -13.02
C GLU A 340 -34.85 -24.06 -11.68
N TYR A 341 -34.26 -24.68 -10.66
CA TYR A 341 -34.20 -24.12 -9.31
C TYR A 341 -32.80 -23.62 -8.96
N LEU A 342 -32.60 -22.31 -9.09
CA LEU A 342 -31.49 -21.56 -8.49
C LEU A 342 -32.06 -20.66 -7.38
N SER A 343 -31.47 -20.72 -6.19
CA SER A 343 -31.92 -19.94 -5.03
C SER A 343 -31.88 -18.42 -5.28
N ILE A 344 -30.90 -17.95 -6.06
CA ILE A 344 -30.78 -16.53 -6.47
C ILE A 344 -31.88 -16.08 -7.44
N SER A 345 -32.67 -17.02 -7.99
CA SER A 345 -33.69 -16.74 -9.00
C SER A 345 -35.09 -17.17 -8.56
N ALA A 346 -35.28 -17.41 -7.26
CA ALA A 346 -36.56 -17.83 -6.69
C ALA A 346 -37.73 -16.88 -7.05
N GLU A 347 -37.50 -15.56 -7.18
CA GLU A 347 -38.58 -14.62 -7.51
C GLU A 347 -39.13 -14.80 -8.94
N LEU A 348 -38.38 -15.44 -9.85
CA LEU A 348 -38.85 -15.69 -11.22
C LEU A 348 -40.03 -16.66 -11.25
N HIS A 349 -40.13 -17.55 -10.26
CA HIS A 349 -41.20 -18.52 -10.16
C HIS A 349 -42.55 -17.85 -9.84
N ASP A 350 -42.57 -16.90 -8.91
CA ASP A 350 -43.80 -16.27 -8.42
C ASP A 350 -44.15 -14.98 -9.16
N ALA A 351 -43.19 -14.37 -9.86
CA ALA A 351 -43.42 -13.15 -10.63
C ALA A 351 -44.40 -13.41 -11.79
N THR A 352 -45.43 -12.58 -11.89
CA THR A 352 -46.35 -12.54 -13.04
C THR A 352 -45.90 -11.53 -14.10
N GLN A 353 -45.04 -10.58 -13.72
CA GLN A 353 -44.47 -9.57 -14.60
C GLN A 353 -43.01 -9.33 -14.19
N TRP A 354 -42.19 -8.94 -15.16
CA TRP A 354 -40.79 -8.62 -14.94
C TRP A 354 -40.49 -7.17 -15.31
N ASP A 355 -41.05 -6.26 -14.50
CA ASP A 355 -40.97 -4.82 -14.69
C ASP A 355 -39.74 -4.19 -14.01
N GLU A 356 -39.62 -2.87 -14.12
CA GLU A 356 -38.54 -2.12 -13.48
C GLU A 356 -38.49 -2.32 -11.95
N GLN A 357 -39.65 -2.43 -11.29
CA GLN A 357 -39.70 -2.59 -9.84
C GLN A 357 -39.25 -3.99 -9.41
N ALA A 358 -39.60 -5.04 -10.16
CA ALA A 358 -39.13 -6.40 -9.95
C ALA A 358 -37.61 -6.49 -10.11
N ILE A 359 -37.08 -5.91 -11.19
CA ILE A 359 -35.62 -5.85 -11.44
C ILE A 359 -34.91 -5.11 -10.31
N ALA A 360 -35.39 -3.93 -9.92
CA ALA A 360 -34.77 -3.13 -8.85
C ALA A 360 -34.78 -3.85 -7.48
N ARG A 361 -35.91 -4.47 -7.12
CA ARG A 361 -36.04 -5.22 -5.85
C ARG A 361 -35.11 -6.42 -5.81
N ARG A 362 -35.06 -7.21 -6.90
CA ARG A 362 -34.13 -8.35 -7.00
C ARG A 362 -32.67 -7.88 -6.96
N GLY A 363 -32.34 -6.81 -7.68
CA GLY A 363 -31.01 -6.21 -7.68
C GLY A 363 -30.56 -5.81 -6.27
N ALA A 364 -31.42 -5.15 -5.49
CA ALA A 364 -31.14 -4.80 -4.10
C ALA A 364 -30.88 -6.02 -3.22
N ARG A 365 -31.75 -7.05 -3.30
CA ARG A 365 -31.56 -8.31 -2.54
C ARG A 365 -30.23 -8.99 -2.88
N LEU A 366 -29.91 -9.12 -4.17
CA LEU A 366 -28.67 -9.76 -4.60
C LEU A 366 -27.43 -8.94 -4.21
N ALA A 367 -27.51 -7.61 -4.22
CA ALA A 367 -26.43 -6.77 -3.73
C ALA A 367 -26.21 -6.93 -2.22
N ASP A 368 -27.28 -7.07 -1.44
CA ASP A 368 -27.21 -7.31 0.00
C ASP A 368 -26.68 -8.74 0.32
N LEU A 369 -26.98 -9.71 -0.53
CA LEU A 369 -26.38 -11.05 -0.45
C LEU A 369 -24.88 -10.99 -0.81
N ALA A 370 -24.48 -10.22 -1.82
CA ALA A 370 -23.07 -10.07 -2.19
C ALA A 370 -22.21 -9.52 -1.05
N LEU A 371 -22.76 -8.62 -0.23
CA LEU A 371 -22.08 -8.11 0.98
C LEU A 371 -21.78 -9.21 2.01
N GLN A 372 -22.55 -10.30 2.01
CA GLN A 372 -22.35 -11.47 2.87
C GLN A 372 -21.41 -12.51 2.25
N VAL A 373 -21.38 -12.61 0.91
CA VAL A 373 -20.44 -13.52 0.21
C VAL A 373 -19.01 -12.98 0.28
N TRP A 374 -18.83 -11.72 -0.11
CA TRP A 374 -17.55 -11.03 -0.09
C TRP A 374 -17.56 -10.02 1.05
N THR A 375 -17.50 -10.50 2.29
CA THR A 375 -17.49 -9.63 3.48
C THR A 375 -16.25 -8.76 3.51
N SER A 376 -16.37 -7.54 4.03
CA SER A 376 -15.17 -6.78 4.40
C SER A 376 -14.42 -7.54 5.50
N PRO A 377 -13.07 -7.59 5.45
CA PRO A 377 -12.28 -8.17 6.53
C PRO A 377 -12.62 -7.52 7.87
N THR A 378 -12.45 -8.28 8.94
CA THR A 378 -12.53 -7.79 10.31
C THR A 378 -11.19 -8.01 10.97
N ALA A 379 -10.74 -7.03 11.74
CA ALA A 379 -9.51 -7.11 12.50
C ALA A 379 -9.74 -6.58 13.92
N GLY A 380 -9.07 -7.19 14.90
CA GLY A 380 -9.11 -6.73 16.28
C GLY A 380 -8.62 -5.29 16.44
N GLU A 381 -9.21 -4.56 17.39
CA GLU A 381 -8.87 -3.15 17.66
C GLU A 381 -7.38 -2.98 18.01
N GLN A 382 -6.78 -3.95 18.70
CA GLN A 382 -5.36 -3.95 19.03
C GLN A 382 -4.46 -4.00 17.78
N ALA A 383 -4.71 -4.92 16.84
CA ALA A 383 -3.96 -5.01 15.59
C ALA A 383 -4.10 -3.72 14.74
N MET A 384 -5.31 -3.15 14.71
CA MET A 384 -5.58 -1.87 14.05
C MET A 384 -4.81 -0.71 14.70
N GLN A 385 -4.72 -0.66 16.02
CA GLN A 385 -3.97 0.37 16.75
C GLN A 385 -2.46 0.22 16.54
N THR A 386 -1.91 -1.00 16.61
CA THR A 386 -0.49 -1.29 16.34
C THR A 386 -0.09 -0.84 14.94
N LEU A 387 -0.93 -1.10 13.92
CA LEU A 387 -0.64 -0.66 12.56
C LEU A 387 -0.80 0.85 12.40
N ARG A 388 -1.79 1.48 13.02
CA ARG A 388 -1.95 2.94 13.01
C ARG A 388 -0.74 3.64 13.63
N SER A 389 -0.25 3.16 14.78
CA SER A 389 0.94 3.71 15.42
C SER A 389 2.20 3.48 14.59
N ARG A 390 2.39 2.28 14.01
CA ARG A 390 3.48 2.00 13.06
C ARG A 390 3.41 2.91 11.83
N ASN A 391 2.26 3.07 11.20
CA ASN A 391 2.07 3.94 10.03
C ASN A 391 2.25 5.43 10.37
N LEU A 392 1.86 5.87 11.57
CA LEU A 392 2.15 7.22 12.05
C LEU A 392 3.66 7.42 12.19
N SER A 393 4.36 6.50 12.85
CA SER A 393 5.82 6.56 13.02
C SER A 393 6.57 6.48 11.67
N GLN A 394 6.06 5.70 10.71
CA GLN A 394 6.63 5.60 9.37
C GLN A 394 6.34 6.86 8.54
N GLY A 395 5.12 7.40 8.62
CA GLY A 395 4.75 8.66 7.98
C GLY A 395 5.53 9.84 8.55
N GLU A 396 5.83 9.85 9.85
CA GLU A 396 6.75 10.78 10.49
C GLU A 396 8.18 10.59 9.96
N ARG A 397 8.70 9.36 9.88
CA ARG A 397 10.02 9.07 9.31
C ARG A 397 10.16 9.46 7.84
N GLU A 398 9.12 9.22 7.02
CA GLU A 398 9.11 9.54 5.58
C GLU A 398 8.89 11.04 5.33
N GLN A 399 8.08 11.73 6.14
CA GLN A 399 7.99 13.20 6.11
C GLN A 399 9.28 13.87 6.60
N ASN A 400 10.04 13.20 7.46
CA ASN A 400 11.32 13.66 7.98
C ASN A 400 12.53 13.23 7.12
N ALA A 401 12.35 12.42 6.08
CA ALA A 401 13.42 11.99 5.19
C ALA A 401 13.69 13.04 4.10
N VAL A 402 14.64 13.93 4.34
CA VAL A 402 15.16 14.83 3.30
C VAL A 402 16.15 14.05 2.43
N ASP A 403 15.77 13.75 1.19
CA ASP A 403 16.65 13.10 0.21
C ASP A 403 17.57 14.11 -0.49
N PHE A 404 18.52 13.61 -1.30
CA PHE A 404 19.51 14.47 -1.94
C PHE A 404 18.88 15.43 -2.95
N ALA A 405 17.86 14.95 -3.69
CA ALA A 405 17.14 15.77 -4.64
C ALA A 405 16.33 16.88 -3.96
N ASP A 406 15.89 16.69 -2.72
CA ASP A 406 15.20 17.69 -1.92
C ASP A 406 16.12 18.82 -1.45
N LEU A 407 17.40 18.53 -1.12
CA LEU A 407 18.39 19.59 -0.89
C LEU A 407 18.57 20.45 -2.15
N CYS A 408 18.57 19.83 -3.33
CA CYS A 408 18.65 20.55 -4.60
C CYS A 408 17.39 21.36 -4.92
N LYS A 409 16.19 20.80 -4.72
CA LYS A 409 14.91 21.50 -4.94
C LYS A 409 14.77 22.75 -4.08
N ARG A 410 15.31 22.71 -2.86
CA ARG A 410 15.25 23.80 -1.88
C ARG A 410 16.33 24.85 -2.10
N GLY A 411 17.19 24.68 -3.11
CA GLY A 411 18.30 25.60 -3.41
C GLY A 411 19.43 25.56 -2.37
N ILE A 412 19.45 24.56 -1.50
CA ILE A 412 20.53 24.35 -0.52
C ILE A 412 21.76 23.79 -1.24
N LEU A 413 21.54 22.94 -2.24
CA LEU A 413 22.53 22.54 -3.22
C LEU A 413 22.09 23.02 -4.61
N THR A 414 23.01 23.50 -5.41
CA THR A 414 22.75 23.95 -6.78
C THR A 414 23.53 23.11 -7.79
N ALA A 415 23.02 23.05 -9.02
CA ALA A 415 23.72 22.35 -10.09
C ALA A 415 25.11 22.99 -10.30
N GLY A 416 26.15 22.17 -10.30
CA GLY A 416 27.54 22.62 -10.33
C GLY A 416 28.24 22.63 -8.98
N ASP A 417 27.53 22.49 -7.86
CA ASP A 417 28.16 22.37 -6.54
C ASP A 417 29.09 21.16 -6.49
N MET A 418 30.26 21.35 -5.88
CA MET A 418 31.27 20.30 -5.71
C MET A 418 31.10 19.63 -4.34
N LEU A 419 31.11 18.30 -4.35
CA LEU A 419 31.17 17.44 -3.19
C LEU A 419 32.56 16.83 -3.09
N GLU A 420 33.15 16.87 -1.90
CA GLU A 420 34.46 16.29 -1.62
C GLU A 420 34.38 15.26 -0.50
N SER A 421 35.18 14.21 -0.59
CA SER A 421 35.33 13.22 0.47
C SER A 421 36.07 13.81 1.68
N ARG A 422 35.51 13.63 2.88
CA ARG A 422 36.24 13.78 4.16
C ARG A 422 36.64 12.45 4.81
N TYR A 423 36.42 11.32 4.12
CA TYR A 423 36.77 10.01 4.63
C TYR A 423 38.28 9.80 4.55
N ALA A 424 38.89 9.38 5.66
CA ALA A 424 40.34 9.19 5.72
C ALA A 424 40.81 8.15 4.69
N GLY A 425 41.79 8.53 3.87
CA GLY A 425 42.38 7.65 2.87
C GLY A 425 41.58 7.47 1.57
N VAL A 426 40.49 8.23 1.36
CA VAL A 426 39.74 8.22 0.09
C VAL A 426 39.67 9.62 -0.49
N ILE A 427 40.40 9.87 -1.57
CA ILE A 427 40.39 11.14 -2.31
C ILE A 427 39.36 11.04 -3.42
N ALA A 428 38.16 11.55 -3.18
CA ALA A 428 37.07 11.51 -4.16
C ALA A 428 36.34 12.84 -4.24
N THR A 429 35.92 13.19 -5.46
CA THR A 429 35.08 14.35 -5.74
C THR A 429 33.87 13.96 -6.59
N ALA A 430 32.80 14.73 -6.44
CA ALA A 430 31.58 14.58 -7.22
C ALA A 430 30.93 15.94 -7.46
N THR A 431 30.09 16.05 -8.49
CA THR A 431 29.40 17.29 -8.84
C THR A 431 27.89 17.07 -8.84
N VAL A 432 27.14 18.05 -8.34
CA VAL A 432 25.68 18.05 -8.39
C VAL A 432 25.22 18.36 -9.81
N THR A 433 24.40 17.49 -10.39
CA THR A 433 23.91 17.63 -11.77
C THR A 433 22.62 18.45 -11.87
N GLU A 434 22.29 18.95 -13.06
CA GLU A 434 21.04 19.69 -13.32
C GLU A 434 19.77 18.88 -13.00
N ASP A 435 19.83 17.57 -13.17
CA ASP A 435 18.76 16.63 -12.84
C ASP A 435 18.78 16.17 -11.37
N ARG A 436 19.51 16.89 -10.50
CA ARG A 436 19.52 16.73 -9.03
C ARG A 436 20.10 15.40 -8.56
N ARG A 437 21.14 14.94 -9.24
CA ARG A 437 21.88 13.71 -8.94
C ARG A 437 23.34 14.01 -8.66
N ILE A 438 24.09 12.98 -8.28
CA ILE A 438 25.52 13.08 -7.97
C ILE A 438 26.31 12.44 -9.10
N ARG A 439 27.18 13.21 -9.76
CA ARG A 439 28.09 12.72 -10.79
C ARG A 439 29.51 12.60 -10.23
N LEU A 440 30.08 11.40 -10.27
CA LEU A 440 31.48 11.17 -9.91
C LEU A 440 32.43 11.67 -11.02
N SER A 441 33.71 11.85 -10.70
CA SER A 441 34.75 12.26 -11.65
C SER A 441 34.90 11.34 -12.88
N ASN A 442 34.55 10.06 -12.74
CA ASN A 442 34.54 9.10 -13.84
C ASN A 442 33.29 9.18 -14.75
N GLY A 443 32.35 10.09 -14.45
CA GLY A 443 31.13 10.33 -15.22
C GLY A 443 29.91 9.52 -14.79
N GLU A 444 30.04 8.58 -13.85
CA GLU A 444 28.90 7.79 -13.34
C GLU A 444 27.96 8.65 -12.48
N ILE A 445 26.65 8.40 -12.56
CA ILE A 445 25.61 9.22 -11.91
C ILE A 445 24.81 8.37 -10.92
N PHE A 446 24.54 8.94 -9.74
CA PHE A 446 23.88 8.26 -8.62
C PHE A 446 22.75 9.11 -8.03
N ASP A 447 21.67 8.43 -7.61
CA ASP A 447 20.52 9.05 -6.94
C ASP A 447 20.73 9.22 -5.42
N SER A 448 21.75 8.59 -4.84
CA SER A 448 22.00 8.64 -3.39
C SER A 448 23.47 8.95 -3.05
N PRO A 449 23.72 9.76 -2.00
CA PRO A 449 25.08 10.04 -1.51
C PRO A 449 25.86 8.78 -1.16
N SER A 450 25.22 7.80 -0.53
CA SER A 450 25.86 6.55 -0.11
C SER A 450 26.23 5.66 -1.30
N GLY A 451 25.39 5.62 -2.35
CA GLY A 451 25.71 4.92 -3.59
C GLY A 451 26.90 5.53 -4.31
N ALA A 452 26.91 6.87 -4.45
CA ALA A 452 28.02 7.60 -5.02
C ALA A 452 29.33 7.36 -4.26
N PHE A 453 29.28 7.41 -2.91
CA PHE A 453 30.49 7.25 -2.10
C PHE A 453 31.03 5.82 -2.09
N ARG A 454 30.15 4.82 -2.01
CA ARG A 454 30.55 3.39 -2.10
C ARG A 454 31.33 3.16 -3.40
N ARG A 455 30.82 3.68 -4.51
CA ARG A 455 31.49 3.57 -5.80
C ARG A 455 32.81 4.34 -5.84
N ALA A 456 32.84 5.57 -5.36
CA ALA A 456 34.05 6.37 -5.30
C ALA A 456 35.16 5.69 -4.49
N ARG A 457 34.82 5.12 -3.33
CA ARG A 457 35.74 4.33 -2.50
C ARG A 457 36.21 3.07 -3.22
N MET A 458 35.33 2.34 -3.90
CA MET A 458 35.72 1.15 -4.66
C MET A 458 36.75 1.50 -5.74
N LEU A 459 36.58 2.63 -6.43
CA LEU A 459 37.53 3.09 -7.46
C LEU A 459 38.89 3.45 -6.87
N GLU A 460 38.92 4.03 -5.67
CA GLU A 460 40.15 4.50 -5.02
C GLU A 460 40.88 3.39 -4.27
N THR A 461 40.15 2.47 -3.63
CA THR A 461 40.72 1.48 -2.68
C THR A 461 40.56 0.02 -3.11
N GLY A 462 39.74 -0.27 -4.11
CA GLY A 462 39.38 -1.63 -4.51
C GLY A 462 38.41 -2.35 -3.57
N GLU A 463 38.06 -1.74 -2.42
CA GLU A 463 37.15 -2.34 -1.44
C GLU A 463 35.69 -1.95 -1.68
N ASP A 464 34.82 -2.94 -1.85
CA ASP A 464 33.38 -2.74 -2.01
C ASP A 464 32.64 -2.77 -0.65
N LYS A 465 32.83 -1.71 0.15
CA LYS A 465 32.22 -1.57 1.48
C LYS A 465 31.32 -0.35 1.57
N GLN A 466 30.10 -0.55 2.07
CA GLN A 466 29.14 0.52 2.26
C GLN A 466 29.57 1.48 3.38
N VAL A 467 29.51 2.78 3.10
CA VAL A 467 29.76 3.87 4.04
C VAL A 467 28.63 4.88 3.87
N ASN A 468 28.23 5.53 4.96
CA ASN A 468 27.17 6.53 4.93
C ASN A 468 27.64 7.78 4.16
N GLY A 469 27.16 7.94 2.92
CA GLY A 469 27.52 9.05 2.04
C GLY A 469 27.17 10.42 2.60
N TRP A 470 26.11 10.50 3.42
CA TRP A 470 25.64 11.75 4.02
C TRP A 470 26.66 12.40 4.95
N THR A 471 27.44 11.58 5.66
CA THR A 471 28.42 12.07 6.65
C THR A 471 29.81 12.29 6.06
N VAL A 472 30.07 11.79 4.85
CA VAL A 472 31.42 11.76 4.25
C VAL A 472 31.57 12.66 3.04
N TRP A 473 30.47 13.05 2.39
CA TRP A 473 30.48 14.14 1.42
C TRP A 473 30.36 15.47 2.15
N LYS A 474 31.31 16.37 1.89
CA LYS A 474 31.27 17.78 2.29
C LYS A 474 31.14 18.69 1.08
N VAL A 475 30.46 19.83 1.26
CA VAL A 475 30.41 20.93 0.29
C VAL A 475 31.58 21.90 0.51
N ALA A 476 31.75 22.88 -0.38
CA ALA A 476 32.89 23.81 -0.38
C ALA A 476 33.04 24.64 0.91
N ASP A 477 31.96 24.92 1.64
CA ASP A 477 31.97 25.65 2.91
C ASP A 477 32.38 24.77 4.12
N GLY A 478 32.65 23.48 3.88
CA GLY A 478 33.08 22.51 4.89
C GLY A 478 31.95 21.74 5.56
N GLY A 479 30.69 22.14 5.36
CA GLY A 479 29.52 21.43 5.87
C GLY A 479 29.31 20.07 5.20
N THR A 480 28.89 19.07 5.95
CA THR A 480 28.50 17.77 5.40
C THR A 480 27.10 17.81 4.82
N LEU A 481 26.80 16.87 3.90
CA LEU A 481 25.43 16.71 3.42
C LEU A 481 24.44 16.41 4.55
N ASP A 482 24.88 15.75 5.63
CA ASP A 482 24.07 15.53 6.83
C ASP A 482 23.78 16.81 7.60
N GLU A 483 24.74 17.73 7.74
CA GLU A 483 24.52 19.02 8.39
C GLU A 483 23.56 19.91 7.58
N LEU A 484 23.70 19.90 6.24
CA LEU A 484 22.75 20.57 5.33
C LEU A 484 21.34 19.95 5.43
N ARG A 485 21.27 18.62 5.62
CA ARG A 485 20.04 17.89 5.90
C ARG A 485 19.40 18.32 7.22
N GLN A 486 20.19 18.55 8.27
CA GLN A 486 19.72 18.99 9.58
C GLN A 486 19.13 20.41 9.59
N VAL A 487 19.67 21.36 8.79
CA VAL A 487 19.05 22.70 8.63
C VAL A 487 17.65 22.61 8.00
N SER A 488 17.46 21.66 7.07
CA SER A 488 16.17 21.35 6.43
C SER A 488 15.19 20.64 7.40
N ASN A 489 15.70 19.86 8.37
CA ASN A 489 14.90 19.21 9.41
C ASN A 489 14.17 20.22 10.30
N ASN A 490 14.73 21.41 10.58
CA ASN A 490 14.04 22.45 11.36
C ASN A 490 12.80 23.04 10.66
N ILE A 491 12.74 23.01 9.32
CA ILE A 491 11.54 23.42 8.57
C ILE A 491 10.51 22.28 8.58
N SER A 492 10.96 21.04 8.47
CA SER A 492 10.10 19.85 8.58
C SER A 492 9.46 19.75 9.97
N LEU A 493 10.27 19.95 11.02
CA LEU A 493 9.83 19.89 12.41
C LEU A 493 8.86 21.02 12.76
N ARG A 494 9.04 22.24 12.23
CA ARG A 494 8.04 23.31 12.33
C ARG A 494 6.70 22.92 11.71
N ARG A 495 6.73 22.36 10.49
CA ARG A 495 5.51 21.88 9.82
C ARG A 495 4.83 20.76 10.59
N SER A 496 5.62 19.80 11.07
CA SER A 496 5.14 18.69 11.87
C SER A 496 4.49 19.20 13.16
N PHE A 497 5.17 20.08 13.89
CA PHE A 497 4.66 20.70 15.10
C PHE A 497 3.33 21.41 14.87
N TRP A 498 3.25 22.31 13.88
CA TRP A 498 2.02 23.07 13.61
C TRP A 498 0.87 22.17 13.16
N ASN A 499 1.12 21.21 12.27
CA ASN A 499 0.07 20.29 11.82
C ASN A 499 -0.41 19.36 12.95
N GLY A 500 0.51 18.92 13.82
CA GLY A 500 0.18 18.13 15.01
C GLY A 500 -0.65 18.95 16.00
N LEU A 501 -0.26 20.20 16.27
CA LEU A 501 -1.01 21.12 17.10
C LEU A 501 -2.42 21.35 16.55
N TYR A 502 -2.61 21.57 15.24
CA TYR A 502 -3.95 21.75 14.67
C TYR A 502 -4.83 20.52 14.86
N LYS A 503 -4.28 19.32 14.66
CA LYS A 503 -5.03 18.08 14.90
C LYS A 503 -5.40 17.94 16.36
N TYR A 504 -4.45 18.16 17.27
CA TYR A 504 -4.69 18.10 18.71
C TYR A 504 -5.76 19.11 19.14
N ALA A 505 -5.61 20.37 18.75
CA ALA A 505 -6.57 21.43 19.05
C ALA A 505 -7.96 21.16 18.46
N ALA A 506 -8.07 20.55 17.28
CA ALA A 506 -9.35 20.13 16.71
C ALA A 506 -10.06 19.03 17.53
N THR A 507 -9.32 18.26 18.33
CA THR A 507 -9.91 17.29 19.27
C THR A 507 -10.41 17.92 20.58
N ARG A 508 -10.14 19.21 20.81
CA ARG A 508 -10.44 19.94 22.05
C ARG A 508 -11.68 20.83 21.88
N PRO A 509 -12.86 20.43 22.39
CA PRO A 509 -14.10 21.17 22.17
C PRO A 509 -14.08 22.60 22.74
N ASP A 510 -13.39 22.79 23.86
CA ASP A 510 -13.14 24.08 24.50
C ASP A 510 -12.31 25.02 23.62
N PHE A 511 -11.27 24.48 22.98
CA PHE A 511 -10.45 25.26 22.04
C PHE A 511 -11.23 25.63 20.77
N VAL A 512 -11.95 24.66 20.18
CA VAL A 512 -12.76 24.87 18.98
C VAL A 512 -13.88 25.89 19.22
N ALA A 513 -14.47 25.91 20.42
CA ALA A 513 -15.48 26.90 20.78
C ALA A 513 -14.93 28.34 20.78
N VAL A 514 -13.65 28.52 21.15
CA VAL A 514 -13.01 29.84 21.24
C VAL A 514 -12.42 30.29 19.90
N TYR A 515 -11.69 29.42 19.21
CA TYR A 515 -10.88 29.78 18.04
C TYR A 515 -11.38 29.21 16.70
N GLY A 516 -12.44 28.39 16.73
CA GLY A 516 -12.88 27.60 15.58
C GLY A 516 -11.98 26.38 15.34
N ASP A 517 -12.42 25.48 14.45
CA ASP A 517 -11.68 24.27 14.10
C ASP A 517 -10.43 24.62 13.24
N PRO A 518 -9.20 24.38 13.75
CA PRO A 518 -7.99 24.69 13.01
C PRO A 518 -7.58 23.60 12.00
N SER A 519 -8.30 22.47 11.90
CA SER A 519 -7.95 21.33 11.03
C SER A 519 -7.84 21.69 9.54
N GLY A 520 -8.57 22.72 9.10
CA GLY A 520 -8.54 23.24 7.73
C GLY A 520 -7.45 24.29 7.47
N ARG A 521 -6.64 24.68 8.47
CA ARG A 521 -5.58 25.69 8.29
C ARG A 521 -4.50 25.17 7.33
N LYS A 522 -3.96 26.07 6.51
CA LYS A 522 -2.82 25.76 5.65
C LYS A 522 -1.61 25.37 6.50
N THR A 523 -0.82 24.43 5.99
CA THR A 523 0.45 24.04 6.60
C THR A 523 1.32 25.27 6.86
N ASN A 524 1.74 25.44 8.10
CA ASN A 524 2.63 26.53 8.51
C ASN A 524 4.07 26.02 8.66
N SER A 525 5.05 26.80 8.22
CA SER A 525 6.48 26.53 8.43
C SER A 525 7.23 27.66 9.13
N ASP A 526 6.53 28.70 9.55
CA ASP A 526 7.10 29.81 10.28
C ASP A 526 7.36 29.43 11.74
N THR A 527 8.08 30.28 12.46
CA THR A 527 8.40 30.10 13.88
C THR A 527 7.24 30.51 14.79
N TRP A 528 6.14 31.01 14.23
CA TRP A 528 4.99 31.52 14.98
C TRP A 528 3.70 31.35 14.20
N ILE A 529 2.57 31.49 14.90
CA ILE A 529 1.23 31.58 14.33
C ILE A 529 0.31 32.41 15.21
N SER A 530 -0.63 33.12 14.57
CA SER A 530 -1.70 33.82 15.28
C SER A 530 -3.00 33.02 15.35
N PHE A 531 -3.65 33.09 16.52
CA PHE A 531 -5.00 32.65 16.79
C PHE A 531 -5.86 33.88 17.10
N GLY A 532 -6.18 34.62 16.03
CA GLY A 532 -6.89 35.89 16.13
C GLY A 532 -8.20 35.81 16.92
N VAL A 533 -8.46 36.86 17.70
CA VAL A 533 -9.62 37.01 18.58
C VAL A 533 -10.70 37.96 18.02
N GLY A 534 -10.57 38.34 16.75
CA GLY A 534 -11.44 39.33 16.10
C GLY A 534 -11.14 40.79 16.48
N SER A 535 -10.05 41.04 17.22
CA SER A 535 -9.55 42.37 17.54
C SER A 535 -8.48 42.84 16.55
N GLY A 536 -8.45 44.14 16.26
CA GLY A 536 -7.36 44.78 15.52
C GLY A 536 -6.22 45.31 16.39
N PHE A 537 -6.32 45.20 17.72
CA PHE A 537 -5.36 45.78 18.65
C PHE A 537 -4.53 44.76 19.44
N CYS A 538 -4.97 43.49 19.48
CA CYS A 538 -4.32 42.41 20.21
C CYS A 538 -4.58 41.04 19.58
N HIS A 539 -3.55 40.18 19.55
CA HIS A 539 -3.60 38.85 18.98
C HIS A 539 -2.95 37.81 19.92
N PRO A 540 -3.65 36.72 20.28
CA PRO A 540 -3.02 35.56 20.89
C PRO A 540 -2.21 34.79 19.86
N ASP A 541 -0.93 34.65 20.13
CA ASP A 541 0.03 34.02 19.24
C ASP A 541 0.69 32.83 19.96
N GLY A 542 1.10 31.85 19.17
CA GLY A 542 1.95 30.75 19.61
C GLY A 542 3.24 30.78 18.80
N ALA A 543 4.38 30.52 19.45
CA ALA A 543 5.67 30.43 18.77
C ALA A 543 6.49 29.23 19.24
N LEU A 544 7.43 28.81 18.41
CA LEU A 544 8.44 27.81 18.76
C LEU A 544 9.84 28.25 18.32
N ASN A 545 10.82 27.88 19.14
CA ASN A 545 12.23 27.96 18.83
C ASN A 545 12.85 26.58 19.02
N ILE A 546 13.05 25.88 17.89
CA ILE A 546 13.60 24.52 17.88
C ILE A 546 15.06 24.51 18.35
N ARG A 547 15.84 25.53 17.98
CA ARG A 547 17.28 25.57 18.27
C ARG A 547 17.54 25.65 19.76
N ASP A 548 16.77 26.48 20.45
CA ASP A 548 16.93 26.75 21.87
C ASP A 548 15.97 25.94 22.75
N GLY A 549 15.19 25.04 22.12
CA GLY A 549 14.35 24.05 22.80
C GLY A 549 13.19 24.65 23.61
N TYR A 550 12.41 25.58 23.04
CA TYR A 550 11.25 26.13 23.75
C TYR A 550 10.08 26.49 22.84
N ILE A 551 8.90 26.61 23.45
CA ILE A 551 7.68 27.18 22.89
C ILE A 551 7.19 28.35 23.74
N THR A 552 6.40 29.24 23.14
CA THR A 552 5.74 30.34 23.85
C THR A 552 4.29 30.47 23.44
N VAL A 553 3.49 30.99 24.36
CA VAL A 553 2.21 31.63 24.05
C VAL A 553 2.31 33.08 24.46
N ASP A 554 1.75 33.98 23.65
CA ASP A 554 1.80 35.40 23.94
C ASP A 554 0.53 36.15 23.52
N LEU A 555 0.31 37.30 24.14
CA LEU A 555 -0.59 38.33 23.64
C LEU A 555 0.24 39.44 22.99
N TYR A 556 0.14 39.52 21.67
CA TYR A 556 0.78 40.54 20.85
C TYR A 556 -0.10 41.79 20.75
N PHE A 557 0.39 42.92 21.24
CA PHE A 557 -0.33 44.20 21.22
C PHE A 557 0.24 45.17 20.19
N ILE A 558 -0.67 45.73 19.38
CA ILE A 558 -0.39 46.83 18.45
C ILE A 558 -0.79 48.18 19.09
N ASP A 559 -1.73 48.16 20.04
CA ASP A 559 -2.22 49.34 20.74
C ASP A 559 -1.60 49.45 22.14
N THR A 560 -0.79 50.48 22.33
CA THR A 560 -0.10 50.74 23.61
C THR A 560 -1.08 51.07 24.74
N PHE A 561 -2.22 51.71 24.47
CA PHE A 561 -3.19 52.05 25.50
C PHE A 561 -3.85 50.79 26.09
N GLN A 562 -4.23 49.85 25.23
CA GLN A 562 -4.80 48.56 25.68
C GLN A 562 -3.77 47.72 26.45
N TYR A 563 -2.50 47.75 26.00
CA TYR A 563 -1.42 47.09 26.74
C TYR A 563 -1.23 47.69 28.14
N THR A 564 -1.17 49.01 28.26
CA THR A 564 -1.00 49.69 29.56
C THR A 564 -2.19 49.41 30.51
N LYS A 565 -3.41 49.32 29.98
CA LYS A 565 -4.60 48.91 30.75
C LYS A 565 -4.42 47.49 31.31
N LEU A 566 -3.96 46.54 30.50
CA LEU A 566 -3.70 45.17 30.95
C LEU A 566 -2.55 45.13 31.98
N TYR A 567 -1.49 45.89 31.74
CA TYR A 567 -0.34 46.00 32.64
C TYR A 567 -0.75 46.55 34.02
N GLY A 568 -1.74 47.45 34.09
CA GLY A 568 -2.33 47.90 35.35
C GLY A 568 -3.03 46.78 36.15
N MET A 569 -3.33 45.64 35.51
CA MET A 569 -3.94 44.45 36.10
C MET A 569 -2.93 43.30 36.30
N LYS A 570 -1.62 43.60 36.25
CA LYS A 570 -0.52 42.63 36.24
C LYS A 570 -0.67 41.50 37.27
N ASP A 571 -0.90 41.81 38.55
CA ASP A 571 -1.05 40.80 39.60
C ASP A 571 -2.22 39.82 39.35
N SER A 572 -3.28 40.28 38.70
CA SER A 572 -4.41 39.42 38.35
C SER A 572 -4.10 38.54 37.14
N VAL A 573 -3.41 39.11 36.16
CA VAL A 573 -3.00 38.39 34.94
C VAL A 573 -1.95 37.33 35.28
N GLU A 574 -0.96 37.65 36.09
CA GLU A 574 0.07 36.70 36.54
C GLU A 574 -0.51 35.56 37.37
N ARG A 575 -1.55 35.83 38.18
CA ARG A 575 -2.30 34.75 38.85
C ARG A 575 -2.97 33.79 37.87
N MET A 576 -3.54 34.31 36.79
CA MET A 576 -4.15 33.46 35.74
C MET A 576 -3.10 32.64 34.98
N LEU A 577 -1.93 33.21 34.73
CA LEU A 577 -0.83 32.55 34.01
C LEU A 577 0.03 31.62 34.88
N SER A 578 -0.12 31.66 36.20
CA SER A 578 0.73 30.94 37.16
C SER A 578 0.85 29.44 36.92
N ALA A 579 -0.20 28.81 36.37
CA ALA A 579 -0.19 27.38 36.03
C ALA A 579 0.62 27.05 34.75
N LEU A 580 0.89 28.06 33.90
CA LEU A 580 1.62 27.89 32.64
C LEU A 580 3.11 28.16 32.80
N GLY A 581 3.48 29.11 33.65
CA GLY A 581 4.87 29.51 33.89
C GLY A 581 5.01 30.97 34.29
N GLU A 582 6.25 31.45 34.34
CA GLU A 582 6.56 32.85 34.63
C GLU A 582 6.22 33.74 33.43
N ALA A 583 5.43 34.79 33.68
CA ALA A 583 5.03 35.75 32.65
C ALA A 583 6.11 36.81 32.45
N THR A 584 6.50 37.02 31.19
CA THR A 584 7.40 38.09 30.78
C THR A 584 6.60 39.21 30.12
N TRP A 585 6.84 40.44 30.57
CA TRP A 585 6.19 41.65 30.06
C TRP A 585 7.23 42.55 29.39
N ASP A 586 6.89 43.15 28.26
CA ASP A 586 7.58 44.35 27.81
C ASP A 586 7.29 45.54 28.73
N GLU A 587 8.25 46.45 28.89
CA GLU A 587 8.03 47.69 29.63
C GLU A 587 7.03 48.61 28.87
N PRO A 588 6.01 49.17 29.54
CA PRO A 588 5.02 50.02 28.88
C PRO A 588 5.65 51.18 28.08
N GLU A 589 6.69 51.80 28.64
CA GLU A 589 7.39 52.96 28.07
C GLU A 589 8.55 52.58 27.11
N ALA A 590 8.69 51.31 26.73
CA ALA A 590 9.75 50.89 25.80
C ALA A 590 9.61 51.57 24.42
N ASP A 591 10.71 51.96 23.78
CA ASP A 591 10.67 52.50 22.41
C ASP A 591 10.50 51.37 21.36
N LYS A 592 9.31 50.74 21.36
CA LYS A 592 8.90 49.71 20.40
C LYS A 592 7.50 49.99 19.88
N LYS A 593 7.19 49.54 18.66
CA LYS A 593 5.85 49.70 18.04
C LYS A 593 4.81 48.69 18.52
N ASN A 594 5.24 47.65 19.21
CA ASN A 594 4.42 46.56 19.71
C ASN A 594 4.86 46.16 21.13
N ARG A 595 4.02 45.41 21.83
CA ARG A 595 4.27 44.91 23.17
C ARG A 595 3.82 43.47 23.31
N HIS A 596 4.56 42.69 24.07
CA HIS A 596 4.21 41.31 24.37
C HIS A 596 3.96 41.11 25.87
N LEU A 597 2.99 40.25 26.15
CA LEU A 597 2.90 39.48 27.38
C LEU A 597 3.09 38.03 26.95
N LEU A 598 4.18 37.39 27.35
CA LEU A 598 4.49 36.02 26.93
C LEU A 598 4.79 35.11 28.11
N VAL A 599 4.50 33.83 27.95
CA VAL A 599 4.96 32.75 28.83
C VAL A 599 5.76 31.77 27.99
N ARG A 600 6.87 31.29 28.53
CA ARG A 600 7.76 30.33 27.89
C ARG A 600 7.67 28.96 28.56
N HIS A 601 7.79 27.92 27.76
CA HIS A 601 7.93 26.54 28.21
C HIS A 601 9.03 25.84 27.42
N ASP A 602 9.96 25.21 28.12
CA ASP A 602 11.04 24.45 27.50
C ASP A 602 10.52 23.09 27.00
N VAL A 603 10.95 22.70 25.81
CA VAL A 603 10.48 21.51 25.11
C VAL A 603 11.68 20.80 24.48
N ASP A 604 11.77 19.49 24.73
CA ASP A 604 12.64 18.62 23.94
C ASP A 604 11.90 18.18 22.66
N PHE A 605 12.30 18.76 21.53
CA PHE A 605 11.69 18.46 20.24
C PHE A 605 12.15 17.11 19.65
N SER A 606 12.95 16.32 20.37
CA SER A 606 13.33 14.96 19.97
C SER A 606 12.38 13.86 20.48
N ASP A 607 11.50 14.19 21.44
CA ASP A 607 10.51 13.29 22.05
C ASP A 607 9.08 13.55 21.54
N GLY A 608 8.11 12.82 22.08
CA GLY A 608 6.69 12.96 21.73
C GLY A 608 6.15 14.37 22.01
N MET A 609 5.50 15.00 21.02
CA MET A 609 5.07 16.39 21.09
C MET A 609 3.73 16.63 21.83
N THR A 610 3.11 15.58 22.37
CA THR A 610 1.76 15.66 22.95
C THR A 610 1.70 16.64 24.12
N GLU A 611 2.69 16.65 25.00
CA GLU A 611 2.77 17.58 26.13
C GLU A 611 2.92 19.03 25.64
N ALA A 612 3.76 19.26 24.63
CA ALA A 612 3.92 20.57 24.02
C ALA A 612 2.63 21.07 23.35
N TYR A 613 1.87 20.19 22.68
CA TYR A 613 0.56 20.53 22.11
C TYR A 613 -0.46 20.87 23.19
N GLN A 614 -0.51 20.09 24.26
CA GLN A 614 -1.38 20.34 25.40
C GLN A 614 -1.06 21.69 26.03
N TRP A 615 0.21 21.93 26.37
CA TRP A 615 0.66 23.17 27.00
C TRP A 615 0.34 24.39 26.13
N MET A 616 0.61 24.35 24.82
CA MET A 616 0.32 25.48 23.94
C MET A 616 -1.18 25.72 23.77
N THR A 617 -1.98 24.66 23.67
CA THR A 617 -3.46 24.74 23.54
C THR A 617 -4.07 25.35 24.80
N ASP A 618 -3.67 24.87 25.98
CA ASP A 618 -4.12 25.38 27.28
C ASP A 618 -3.64 26.83 27.47
N GLY A 619 -2.39 27.12 27.10
CA GLY A 619 -1.82 28.45 27.14
C GLY A 619 -2.58 29.48 26.31
N LEU A 620 -2.94 29.12 25.07
CA LEU A 620 -3.74 29.98 24.20
C LEU A 620 -5.14 30.25 24.78
N LEU A 621 -5.78 29.25 25.41
CA LEU A 621 -7.09 29.44 26.07
C LEU A 621 -7.00 30.38 27.28
N VAL A 622 -5.92 30.30 28.05
CA VAL A 622 -5.68 31.25 29.14
C VAL A 622 -5.39 32.64 28.58
N MET A 623 -4.62 32.76 27.49
CA MET A 623 -4.38 34.05 26.82
C MET A 623 -5.69 34.66 26.29
N ARG A 624 -6.63 33.85 25.80
CA ARG A 624 -7.99 34.33 25.50
C ARG A 624 -8.67 34.91 26.75
N SER A 625 -8.62 34.18 27.86
CA SER A 625 -9.25 34.61 29.11
C SER A 625 -8.62 35.90 29.65
N VAL A 626 -7.31 36.08 29.48
CA VAL A 626 -6.60 37.33 29.80
C VAL A 626 -7.06 38.46 28.88
N TYR A 627 -7.20 38.19 27.57
CA TYR A 627 -7.75 39.15 26.62
C TYR A 627 -9.19 39.58 26.99
N ASP A 628 -10.02 38.67 27.51
CA ASP A 628 -11.39 38.97 27.94
C ASP A 628 -11.47 39.94 29.14
N LEU A 629 -10.36 40.22 29.84
CA LEU A 629 -10.30 41.30 30.84
C LEU A 629 -10.30 42.71 30.21
N LEU A 630 -9.97 42.82 28.92
CA LEU A 630 -9.87 44.08 28.21
C LEU A 630 -11.16 44.50 27.51
N VAL A 631 -11.98 43.51 27.14
CA VAL A 631 -13.32 43.65 26.54
C VAL A 631 -14.35 43.88 27.62
#